data_AF-A0AA86P4G6-F1
#
_entry.id   AF-A0AA86P4G6-F1
#
_cell.length_a   1.000
_cell.length_b   1.000
_cell.length_c   1.000
_cell.angle_alpha   90.00
_cell.angle_beta   90.00
_cell.angle_gamma   90.00
#
_symmetry.space_group_name_H-M   'P 1'
#
loop_
_entity.id
_entity.type
_entity.pdbx_description
1 polymer ?
#
loop_
_entity_poly.entity_id
_entity_poly.type
_entity_poly.pdbx_seq_one_letter_code
_entity_poly.pdbx_strand_id
1 'polypeptide(L)'
;MNNENISAEPNNEQQLSEYDQSMILQFEDMISDGVLEIEDNQELTNLNFIRNFNVSKLSLYSCKNIEQCITNDTIKELNINKCGFQKVLGINLNNLEVLRLQENNMDDTQNILRQIQNNPQFLKLRELDLSQHLMIDRRNNDPEMSGEHVVKQINTQKSLNNLVKLTLDGNGITTLDILSALTNLEELDLSRNRGIDISQIKHLTKLTKLTLESCELMEIEDLSQLTSLTELNLNGNQKVDITPLCNLKQLVHLDLYFCGLKDISALQNLTKLIFLQLQVNQTIDISLLSSLNNLKELYISCNNIDDINPLYQLVKLTILNISYSKVKDFSVLRKLTNLEVLNMSFNSNADITPLQYLVKLRKLELWHCNLYDIYALRPLINLQKLILSNNYIHDISPLSSLNNLIELYLNENIITDFSSVKQHINLHQFQIEDQIKDQYMPTIKEQKIYKKIQIIDTSTILLRNTSRQRKQITARVNHMKEQISQCLLNLNNNHLQFSRNVISIFQQLDTGESCQ
;
A
#
# COMPACT_ATOMS: atom_id res chain seq x y z
N MET A 1 -34.49 -32.00 71.77
CA MET A 1 -35.24 -31.67 70.54
C MET A 1 -34.43 -30.59 69.83
N ASN A 2 -33.83 -30.73 68.66
CA ASN A 2 -33.73 -31.80 67.68
C ASN A 2 -32.31 -31.65 67.06
N ASN A 3 -31.63 -32.78 66.89
CA ASN A 3 -30.41 -32.91 66.11
C ASN A 3 -30.74 -33.85 64.93
N GLU A 4 -29.90 -33.79 63.89
CA GLU A 4 -29.86 -34.67 62.69
C GLU A 4 -30.78 -34.22 61.53
N ASN A 5 -30.39 -34.25 60.24
CA ASN A 5 -29.17 -34.63 59.54
C ASN A 5 -29.34 -34.26 58.03
N ILE A 6 -28.25 -34.38 57.27
CA ILE A 6 -28.14 -34.62 55.80
C ILE A 6 -27.84 -33.43 54.87
N SER A 7 -26.60 -33.55 54.36
CA SER A 7 -25.94 -33.10 53.13
C SER A 7 -26.76 -33.06 51.83
N ALA A 8 -26.36 -32.15 50.92
CA ALA A 8 -26.15 -32.47 49.50
C ALA A 8 -25.48 -31.28 48.76
N GLU A 9 -24.23 -31.45 48.32
CA GLU A 9 -23.87 -31.15 46.92
C GLU A 9 -24.24 -32.41 46.11
N PRO A 10 -24.55 -32.34 44.79
CA PRO A 10 -23.93 -31.48 43.79
C PRO A 10 -24.88 -30.90 42.71
N ASN A 11 -24.29 -30.19 41.73
CA ASN A 11 -24.85 -29.78 40.43
C ASN A 11 -25.75 -28.54 40.42
N ASN A 12 -25.17 -27.40 40.02
CA ASN A 12 -25.87 -26.40 39.23
C ASN A 12 -24.89 -25.87 38.18
N GLU A 13 -24.78 -26.58 37.06
CA GLU A 13 -24.66 -25.88 35.79
C GLU A 13 -25.89 -24.95 35.71
N GLN A 14 -25.71 -23.68 36.06
CA GLN A 14 -26.75 -22.68 35.80
C GLN A 14 -26.99 -22.71 34.30
N GLN A 15 -28.15 -23.17 33.87
CA GLN A 15 -28.57 -23.08 32.48
C GLN A 15 -28.50 -21.61 32.06
N LEU A 16 -27.48 -21.29 31.25
CA LEU A 16 -27.38 -20.02 30.55
C LEU A 16 -28.67 -19.80 29.77
N SER A 17 -29.24 -18.60 29.84
CA SER A 17 -30.46 -18.30 29.11
C SER A 17 -30.23 -18.45 27.60
N GLU A 18 -31.28 -18.70 26.81
CA GLU A 18 -31.16 -18.75 25.33
C GLU A 18 -30.53 -17.47 24.76
N TYR A 19 -30.76 -16.34 25.43
CA TYR A 19 -30.13 -15.07 25.13
C TYR A 19 -28.60 -15.10 25.34
N ASP A 20 -28.14 -15.65 26.47
CA ASP A 20 -26.71 -15.77 26.78
C ASP A 20 -26.00 -16.73 25.81
N GLN A 21 -26.66 -17.83 25.43
CA GLN A 21 -26.11 -18.80 24.47
C GLN A 21 -25.98 -18.20 23.06
N SER A 22 -26.98 -17.44 22.61
CA SER A 22 -26.94 -16.72 21.32
C SER A 22 -25.79 -15.71 21.27
N MET A 23 -25.58 -14.96 22.35
CA MET A 23 -24.47 -14.00 22.48
C MET A 23 -23.11 -14.69 22.48
N ILE A 24 -22.98 -15.84 23.14
CA ILE A 24 -21.74 -16.63 23.13
C ILE A 24 -21.38 -17.06 21.71
N LEU A 25 -22.33 -17.61 20.96
CA LEU A 25 -22.12 -18.03 19.58
C LEU A 25 -21.70 -16.86 18.67
N GLN A 26 -22.31 -15.67 18.85
CA GLN A 26 -21.91 -14.48 18.10
C GLN A 26 -20.44 -14.10 18.35
N PHE A 27 -19.97 -14.14 19.61
CA PHE A 27 -18.57 -13.88 19.91
C PHE A 27 -17.64 -14.98 19.37
N GLU A 28 -18.04 -16.25 19.44
CA GLU A 28 -17.25 -17.34 18.85
C GLU A 28 -17.08 -17.17 17.33
N ASP A 29 -18.14 -16.78 16.63
CA ASP A 29 -18.12 -16.54 15.18
C ASP A 29 -17.25 -15.31 14.80
N MET A 30 -17.16 -14.33 15.69
CA MET A 30 -16.34 -13.13 15.48
C MET A 30 -14.85 -13.34 15.78
N ILE A 31 -14.51 -14.34 16.60
CA ILE A 31 -13.12 -14.62 16.95
C ILE A 31 -12.48 -15.45 15.86
N SER A 32 -11.52 -14.86 15.16
CA SER A 32 -10.70 -15.56 14.18
C SER A 32 -9.25 -15.57 14.65
N ASP A 33 -8.67 -16.77 14.80
CA ASP A 33 -7.28 -16.95 15.26
C ASP A 33 -6.92 -16.19 16.56
N GLY A 34 -7.88 -16.06 17.48
CA GLY A 34 -7.70 -15.36 18.76
C GLY A 34 -7.69 -13.82 18.63
N VAL A 35 -8.16 -13.30 17.50
CA VAL A 35 -8.39 -11.86 17.24
C VAL A 35 -9.89 -11.57 17.33
N LEU A 36 -10.25 -10.53 18.08
CA LEU A 36 -11.60 -10.01 18.15
C LEU A 36 -11.60 -8.52 17.76
N GLU A 37 -12.41 -8.16 16.78
CA GLU A 37 -12.61 -6.78 16.35
C GLU A 37 -14.05 -6.37 16.61
N ILE A 38 -14.24 -5.22 17.26
CA ILE A 38 -15.56 -4.69 17.61
C ILE A 38 -15.69 -3.29 17.02
N GLU A 39 -16.65 -3.14 16.10
CA GLU A 39 -16.97 -1.87 15.45
C GLU A 39 -18.24 -1.22 16.01
N ASP A 40 -18.33 0.10 15.88
CA ASP A 40 -19.46 0.92 16.29
C ASP A 40 -20.76 0.41 15.60
N ASN A 41 -21.78 0.09 16.40
CA ASN A 41 -23.09 -0.49 16.06
C ASN A 41 -23.28 -2.00 16.22
N GLN A 42 -22.30 -2.75 16.70
CA GLN A 42 -22.67 -4.05 17.25
C GLN A 42 -23.39 -3.83 18.59
N GLU A 43 -24.68 -4.16 18.66
CA GLU A 43 -25.51 -4.17 19.88
C GLU A 43 -25.04 -5.23 20.87
N LEU A 44 -23.74 -5.30 21.15
CA LEU A 44 -23.16 -6.13 22.19
C LEU A 44 -23.49 -5.47 23.53
N THR A 45 -24.74 -5.60 23.94
CA THR A 45 -25.29 -5.08 25.19
C THR A 45 -24.64 -5.70 26.43
N ASN A 46 -23.91 -6.82 26.26
CA ASN A 46 -23.23 -7.51 27.35
C ASN A 46 -21.82 -7.97 26.98
N LEU A 47 -20.90 -7.01 26.81
CA LEU A 47 -19.49 -7.27 26.49
C LEU A 47 -18.72 -8.04 27.60
N ASN A 48 -19.34 -8.27 28.76
CA ASN A 48 -18.76 -9.08 29.85
C ASN A 48 -18.42 -10.53 29.43
N PHE A 49 -19.03 -11.06 28.37
CA PHE A 49 -18.74 -12.41 27.89
C PHE A 49 -17.33 -12.57 27.32
N ILE A 50 -16.67 -11.47 26.90
CA ILE A 50 -15.31 -11.49 26.35
C ILE A 50 -14.32 -12.16 27.31
N ARG A 51 -14.52 -12.04 28.63
CA ARG A 51 -13.67 -12.68 29.65
C ARG A 51 -13.67 -14.21 29.59
N ASN A 52 -14.67 -14.82 28.96
CA ASN A 52 -14.82 -16.27 28.85
C ASN A 52 -14.14 -16.83 27.59
N PHE A 53 -13.65 -15.97 26.69
CA PHE A 53 -13.05 -16.37 25.43
C PHE A 53 -11.52 -16.21 25.45
N ASN A 54 -10.82 -17.04 24.68
CA ASN A 54 -9.38 -16.89 24.52
C ASN A 54 -9.07 -15.85 23.43
N VAL A 55 -9.06 -14.58 23.82
CA VAL A 55 -8.77 -13.45 22.94
C VAL A 55 -7.37 -12.92 23.26
N SER A 56 -6.47 -13.03 22.30
CA SER A 56 -5.09 -12.55 22.42
C SER A 56 -4.93 -11.11 21.94
N LYS A 57 -5.74 -10.71 20.94
CA LYS A 57 -5.78 -9.38 20.35
C LYS A 57 -7.21 -8.87 20.32
N LEU A 58 -7.42 -7.69 20.91
CA LEU A 58 -8.71 -7.01 20.94
C LEU A 58 -8.58 -5.64 20.26
N SER A 59 -9.39 -5.39 19.23
CA SER A 59 -9.50 -4.10 18.57
C SER A 59 -10.89 -3.50 18.79
N LEU A 60 -10.93 -2.26 19.27
CA LEU A 60 -12.15 -1.56 19.64
C LEU A 60 -12.24 -0.24 18.86
N TYR A 61 -13.28 -0.10 18.04
CA TYR A 61 -13.50 1.06 17.19
C TYR A 61 -14.76 1.80 17.64
N SER A 62 -14.57 3.02 18.14
CA SER A 62 -15.63 3.93 18.61
C SER A 62 -16.59 3.35 19.67
N CYS A 63 -16.23 2.25 20.35
CA CYS A 63 -17.07 1.57 21.31
C CYS A 63 -17.38 2.45 22.55
N LYS A 64 -18.67 2.55 22.92
CA LYS A 64 -19.10 3.41 24.04
C LYS A 64 -18.83 2.81 25.43
N ASN A 65 -18.92 1.48 25.59
CA ASN A 65 -18.93 0.78 26.89
C ASN A 65 -17.74 -0.18 27.10
N ILE A 66 -16.52 0.29 26.85
CA ILE A 66 -15.31 -0.56 26.84
C ILE A 66 -14.92 -1.13 28.21
N GLU A 67 -15.21 -0.39 29.28
CA GLU A 67 -14.93 -0.79 30.67
C GLU A 67 -15.53 -2.14 31.07
N GLN A 68 -16.59 -2.59 30.40
CA GLN A 68 -17.25 -3.89 30.64
C GLN A 68 -16.59 -5.06 29.85
N CYS A 69 -15.68 -4.77 28.91
CA CYS A 69 -15.16 -5.75 27.95
C CYS A 69 -13.90 -6.48 28.42
N ILE A 70 -13.12 -5.88 29.34
CA ILE A 70 -11.69 -6.19 29.45
C ILE A 70 -11.33 -6.62 30.89
N THR A 71 -11.93 -7.71 31.36
CA THR A 71 -11.41 -8.44 32.55
C THR A 71 -10.71 -9.73 32.13
N ASN A 72 -10.29 -9.79 30.87
CA ASN A 72 -9.69 -10.97 30.27
C ASN A 72 -8.16 -10.93 30.39
N ASP A 73 -7.62 -11.84 31.19
CA ASP A 73 -6.17 -11.95 31.39
C ASP A 73 -5.42 -12.51 30.17
N THR A 74 -6.10 -13.00 29.12
CA THR A 74 -5.44 -13.51 27.89
C THR A 74 -5.05 -12.42 26.90
N ILE A 75 -5.57 -11.20 27.05
CA ILE A 75 -5.32 -10.10 26.11
C ILE A 75 -3.88 -9.62 26.25
N LYS A 76 -3.13 -9.71 25.14
CA LYS A 76 -1.75 -9.23 25.01
C LYS A 76 -1.63 -7.99 24.14
N GLU A 77 -2.54 -7.83 23.19
CA GLU A 77 -2.62 -6.66 22.30
C GLU A 77 -4.00 -6.00 22.40
N LEU A 78 -3.99 -4.69 22.64
CA LEU A 78 -5.19 -3.87 22.74
C LEU A 78 -5.07 -2.67 21.79
N ASN A 79 -5.95 -2.60 20.80
CA ASN A 79 -6.05 -1.49 19.87
C ASN A 79 -7.34 -0.72 20.13
N ILE A 80 -7.25 0.59 20.30
CA ILE A 80 -8.37 1.45 20.66
C ILE A 80 -8.36 2.66 19.75
N ASN A 81 -9.42 2.82 18.96
CA ASN A 81 -9.62 3.95 18.07
C ASN A 81 -10.89 4.71 18.48
N LYS A 82 -10.81 6.04 18.67
CA LYS A 82 -11.96 6.93 18.97
C LYS A 82 -12.75 6.63 20.24
N CYS A 83 -12.14 6.00 21.23
CA CYS A 83 -12.84 5.54 22.43
C CYS A 83 -12.52 6.33 23.72
N GLY A 84 -11.40 7.06 23.74
CA GLY A 84 -10.89 7.78 24.91
C GLY A 84 -10.09 6.88 25.85
N PHE A 85 -8.85 7.26 26.19
CA PHE A 85 -7.95 6.44 27.00
C PHE A 85 -8.42 6.29 28.46
N GLN A 86 -9.12 7.28 29.02
CA GLN A 86 -9.61 7.23 30.41
C GLN A 86 -10.45 5.99 30.72
N LYS A 87 -11.21 5.47 29.74
CA LYS A 87 -12.05 4.28 29.92
C LYS A 87 -11.24 3.00 30.14
N VAL A 88 -9.94 3.03 29.82
CA VAL A 88 -9.02 1.89 29.91
C VAL A 88 -8.28 1.83 31.25
N LEU A 89 -8.28 2.93 32.02
CA LEU A 89 -7.54 3.00 33.28
C LEU A 89 -8.13 2.14 34.41
N GLY A 90 -9.43 1.83 34.34
CA GLY A 90 -10.13 0.99 35.34
C GLY A 90 -10.11 -0.51 35.04
N ILE A 91 -9.32 -0.91 34.06
CA ILE A 91 -9.39 -2.23 33.44
C ILE A 91 -8.18 -3.08 33.83
N ASN A 92 -8.38 -4.36 34.18
CA ASN A 92 -7.28 -5.28 34.46
C ASN A 92 -6.56 -5.69 33.16
N LEU A 93 -5.35 -5.14 32.96
CA LEU A 93 -4.51 -5.34 31.78
C LEU A 93 -3.12 -5.87 32.15
N ASN A 94 -3.03 -6.70 33.20
CA ASN A 94 -1.75 -7.14 33.79
C ASN A 94 -0.83 -7.94 32.86
N ASN A 95 -1.33 -8.45 31.74
CA ASN A 95 -0.59 -9.21 30.72
C ASN A 95 -0.43 -8.46 29.39
N LEU A 96 -0.84 -7.18 29.34
CA LEU A 96 -0.78 -6.40 28.13
C LEU A 96 0.69 -6.09 27.76
N GLU A 97 1.06 -6.44 26.53
CA GLU A 97 2.40 -6.20 25.97
C GLU A 97 2.36 -5.11 24.90
N VAL A 98 1.24 -4.95 24.20
CA VAL A 98 1.05 -4.00 23.10
C VAL A 98 -0.20 -3.16 23.33
N LEU A 99 -0.04 -1.84 23.33
CA LEU A 99 -1.15 -0.89 23.42
C LEU A 99 -1.10 0.09 22.25
N ARG A 100 -2.19 0.19 21.48
CA ARG A 100 -2.33 1.19 20.41
C ARG A 100 -3.55 2.06 20.65
N LEU A 101 -3.34 3.37 20.66
CA LEU A 101 -4.35 4.39 20.94
C LEU A 101 -4.36 5.40 19.79
N GLN A 102 -5.34 5.30 18.90
CA GLN A 102 -5.45 6.13 17.69
C GLN A 102 -6.65 7.07 17.77
N GLU A 103 -6.53 8.25 17.14
CA GLU A 103 -7.63 9.21 16.91
C GLU A 103 -8.40 9.60 18.20
N ASN A 104 -7.72 9.60 19.35
CA ASN A 104 -8.34 9.99 20.62
C ASN A 104 -8.40 11.51 20.74
N ASN A 105 -9.54 12.07 20.36
CA ASN A 105 -9.75 13.50 20.15
C ASN A 105 -9.89 14.35 21.43
N MET A 106 -9.34 13.96 22.58
CA MET A 106 -9.51 14.73 23.84
C MET A 106 -8.37 14.65 24.86
N ASP A 107 -7.44 13.70 24.79
CA ASP A 107 -6.35 13.60 25.76
C ASP A 107 -5.03 14.05 25.12
N ASP A 108 -4.30 14.95 25.79
CA ASP A 108 -2.90 15.21 25.45
C ASP A 108 -2.12 13.88 25.51
N THR A 109 -1.40 13.52 24.46
CA THR A 109 -0.47 12.37 24.43
C THR A 109 0.46 12.35 25.65
N GLN A 110 0.78 13.54 26.18
CA GLN A 110 1.49 13.68 27.44
C GLN A 110 0.72 13.13 28.65
N ASN A 111 -0.57 13.41 28.76
CA ASN A 111 -1.42 12.94 29.84
C ASN A 111 -1.58 11.42 29.76
N ILE A 112 -1.74 10.87 28.55
CA ILE A 112 -1.75 9.42 28.32
C ILE A 112 -0.43 8.81 28.80
N LEU A 113 0.72 9.33 28.35
CA LEU A 113 2.04 8.84 28.76
C LEU A 113 2.24 8.93 30.29
N ARG A 114 1.83 10.04 30.92
CA ARG A 114 1.87 10.21 32.38
C ARG A 114 1.00 9.18 33.11
N GLN A 115 -0.18 8.90 32.59
CA GLN A 115 -1.11 7.94 33.19
C GLN A 115 -0.60 6.50 33.03
N ILE A 116 -0.06 6.15 31.85
CA ILE A 116 0.61 4.86 31.59
C ILE A 116 1.78 4.67 32.57
N GLN A 117 2.65 5.68 32.71
CA GLN A 117 3.82 5.61 33.59
C GLN A 117 3.48 5.46 35.07
N ASN A 118 2.36 6.03 35.52
CA ASN A 118 1.95 5.97 36.92
C ASN A 118 1.08 4.74 37.24
N ASN A 119 0.76 3.91 36.24
CA ASN A 119 -0.09 2.75 36.42
C ASN A 119 0.72 1.44 36.23
N PRO A 120 0.88 0.62 37.29
CA PRO A 120 1.68 -0.60 37.26
C PRO A 120 1.33 -1.60 36.16
N GLN A 121 0.07 -1.65 35.71
CA GLN A 121 -0.38 -2.62 34.71
C GLN A 121 0.29 -2.42 33.35
N PHE A 122 0.67 -1.18 33.02
CA PHE A 122 1.30 -0.85 31.74
C PHE A 122 2.84 -0.88 31.78
N LEU A 123 3.45 -1.15 32.94
CA LEU A 123 4.91 -1.20 33.07
C LEU A 123 5.54 -2.39 32.31
N LYS A 124 4.74 -3.38 31.91
CA LYS A 124 5.16 -4.52 31.09
C LYS A 124 5.07 -4.27 29.58
N LEU A 125 4.53 -3.13 29.15
CA LEU A 125 4.40 -2.81 27.74
C LEU A 125 5.76 -2.90 27.03
N ARG A 126 5.77 -3.61 25.91
CA ARG A 126 6.88 -3.70 24.97
C ARG A 126 6.65 -2.80 23.76
N GLU A 127 5.38 -2.58 23.38
CA GLU A 127 5.00 -1.67 22.32
C GLU A 127 3.93 -0.68 22.77
N LEU A 128 4.11 0.59 22.41
CA LEU A 128 3.13 1.64 22.63
C LEU A 128 3.00 2.50 21.37
N ASP A 129 1.79 2.61 20.86
CA ASP A 129 1.47 3.48 19.72
C ASP A 129 0.44 4.52 20.14
N LEU A 130 0.83 5.79 20.07
CA LEU A 130 0.00 6.96 20.34
C LEU A 130 -0.10 7.87 19.11
N SER A 131 -0.08 7.29 17.89
CA SER A 131 -0.17 8.06 16.65
C SER A 131 -1.47 8.88 16.58
N GLN A 132 -1.33 10.16 16.25
CA GLN A 132 -2.44 11.05 15.93
C GLN A 132 -2.40 11.26 14.42
N HIS A 133 -2.96 10.31 13.66
CA HIS A 133 -3.02 10.40 12.21
C HIS A 133 -3.89 11.60 11.79
N LEU A 134 -3.25 12.75 11.54
CA LEU A 134 -3.81 13.79 10.68
C LEU A 134 -3.98 13.16 9.30
N MET A 135 -5.20 13.17 8.74
CA MET A 135 -5.43 12.68 7.39
C MET A 135 -4.50 13.42 6.42
N ILE A 136 -3.51 12.70 5.89
CA ILE A 136 -2.71 13.18 4.76
C ILE A 136 -3.60 13.04 3.53
N ASP A 137 -4.09 14.15 2.98
CA ASP A 137 -4.59 14.12 1.61
C ASP A 137 -3.40 13.82 0.69
N ARG A 138 -3.31 12.57 0.24
CA ARG A 138 -2.24 12.02 -0.60
C ARG A 138 -2.12 12.70 -1.97
N ARG A 139 -2.99 13.65 -2.32
CA ARG A 139 -2.95 14.35 -3.61
C ARG A 139 -2.22 15.68 -3.59
N ASN A 140 -2.13 16.36 -2.44
CA ASN A 140 -1.63 17.73 -2.41
C ASN A 140 -0.38 17.97 -1.57
N ASN A 141 0.11 17.02 -0.76
CA ASN A 141 1.25 17.23 0.15
C ASN A 141 1.15 18.49 1.02
N ASP A 142 -0.03 19.10 1.07
CA ASP A 142 -0.32 20.29 1.84
C ASP A 142 -1.27 19.83 2.95
N PRO A 143 -0.82 19.85 4.21
CA PRO A 143 -1.65 19.50 5.34
C PRO A 143 -2.71 20.59 5.50
N GLU A 144 -3.91 20.34 4.98
CA GLU A 144 -5.07 21.16 5.32
C GLU A 144 -5.30 21.10 6.83
N MET A 145 -5.49 22.30 7.40
CA MET A 145 -6.05 22.63 8.71
C MET A 145 -5.06 22.75 9.89
N SER A 146 -4.52 23.96 10.01
CA SER A 146 -4.88 24.88 11.10
C SER A 146 -5.14 24.27 12.48
N GLY A 147 -4.05 24.09 13.22
CA GLY A 147 -4.06 24.18 14.66
C GLY A 147 -2.65 24.56 15.08
N GLU A 148 -2.47 25.72 15.69
CA GLU A 148 -1.28 25.99 16.51
C GLU A 148 -1.26 24.94 17.63
N HIS A 149 -0.72 23.76 17.33
CA HIS A 149 -0.54 22.71 18.33
C HIS A 149 0.60 23.15 19.23
N VAL A 150 0.19 23.70 20.38
CA VAL A 150 1.00 24.17 21.50
C VAL A 150 2.26 23.31 21.70
N VAL A 151 3.39 23.99 21.88
CA VAL A 151 4.67 23.44 22.33
C VAL A 151 4.44 22.60 23.59
N LYS A 152 4.41 21.28 23.42
CA LYS A 152 4.11 20.33 24.49
C LYS A 152 5.41 19.78 25.07
N GLN A 153 5.93 20.42 26.13
CA GLN A 153 7.05 19.89 26.94
C GLN A 153 6.60 18.70 27.81
N ILE A 154 7.28 17.56 27.75
CA ILE A 154 6.96 16.36 28.55
C ILE A 154 8.05 16.11 29.58
N ASN A 155 7.78 16.40 30.85
CA ASN A 155 8.67 16.07 31.98
C ASN A 155 8.11 14.88 32.78
N THR A 156 8.81 13.75 32.85
CA THR A 156 8.50 12.67 33.81
C THR A 156 9.73 11.88 34.27
N GLN A 157 9.64 11.24 35.46
CA GLN A 157 10.76 10.73 36.28
C GLN A 157 10.76 9.19 36.52
N LYS A 158 9.78 8.42 36.02
CA LYS A 158 9.70 6.95 36.18
C LYS A 158 9.48 6.28 34.83
N SER A 159 10.26 5.26 34.53
CA SER A 159 10.51 4.86 33.15
C SER A 159 9.81 3.56 32.72
N LEU A 160 9.26 3.59 31.50
CA LEU A 160 8.73 2.44 30.76
C LEU A 160 9.89 1.63 30.19
N ASN A 161 10.76 1.11 31.07
CA ASN A 161 12.03 0.49 30.67
C ASN A 161 11.88 -0.76 29.80
N ASN A 162 10.71 -1.38 29.76
CA ASN A 162 10.46 -2.57 28.94
C ASN A 162 10.08 -2.25 27.51
N LEU A 163 9.86 -0.97 27.20
CA LEU A 163 9.43 -0.52 25.89
C LEU A 163 10.54 -0.73 24.87
N VAL A 164 10.22 -1.47 23.82
CA VAL A 164 11.07 -1.77 22.66
C VAL A 164 10.63 -0.93 21.45
N LYS A 165 9.32 -0.70 21.32
CA LYS A 165 8.73 0.09 20.23
C LYS A 165 7.86 1.22 20.76
N LEU A 166 8.07 2.42 20.22
CA LEU A 166 7.28 3.59 20.54
C LEU A 166 6.93 4.38 19.28
N THR A 167 5.64 4.59 19.05
CA THR A 167 5.13 5.46 17.98
C THR A 167 4.45 6.67 18.60
N LEU A 168 4.94 7.86 18.24
CA LEU A 168 4.44 9.16 18.67
C LEU A 168 4.18 10.07 17.46
N ASP A 169 3.80 9.49 16.33
CA ASP A 169 3.48 10.20 15.10
C ASP A 169 2.40 11.29 15.30
N GLY A 170 2.59 12.46 14.71
CA GLY A 170 1.56 13.50 14.57
C GLY A 170 1.16 14.20 15.87
N ASN A 171 2.00 14.16 16.91
CA ASN A 171 1.63 14.59 18.27
C ASN A 171 1.98 16.05 18.62
N GLY A 172 2.62 16.80 17.72
CA GLY A 172 3.09 18.16 17.99
C GLY A 172 4.16 18.21 19.10
N ILE A 173 4.95 17.14 19.25
CA ILE A 173 6.03 17.05 20.24
C ILE A 173 7.19 17.95 19.80
N THR A 174 7.68 18.77 20.73
CA THR A 174 8.79 19.69 20.46
C THR A 174 10.08 19.31 21.18
N THR A 175 10.02 18.56 22.30
CA THR A 175 11.21 18.08 23.03
C THR A 175 11.09 16.61 23.40
N LEU A 176 12.23 15.93 23.51
CA LEU A 176 12.34 14.50 23.77
C LEU A 176 12.78 14.15 25.20
N ASP A 177 12.57 15.02 26.17
CA ASP A 177 13.04 14.82 27.56
C ASP A 177 12.57 13.48 28.15
N ILE A 178 11.35 13.04 27.78
CA ILE A 178 10.75 11.76 28.16
C ILE A 178 11.50 10.53 27.64
N LEU A 179 12.18 10.64 26.49
CA LEU A 179 12.82 9.48 25.85
C LEU A 179 14.18 9.15 26.48
N SER A 180 14.81 10.09 27.19
CA SER A 180 16.13 9.90 27.80
C SER A 180 16.21 8.64 28.70
N ALA A 181 15.10 8.24 29.32
CA ALA A 181 15.02 7.06 30.16
C ALA A 181 14.66 5.76 29.41
N LEU A 182 14.17 5.83 28.17
CA LEU A 182 13.69 4.69 27.38
C LEU A 182 14.85 4.01 26.62
N THR A 183 15.93 3.73 27.33
CA THR A 183 17.21 3.22 26.77
C THR A 183 17.14 1.83 26.13
N ASN A 184 16.01 1.12 26.27
CA ASN A 184 15.76 -0.19 25.65
C ASN A 184 15.00 -0.10 24.32
N LEU A 185 14.64 1.10 23.85
CA LEU A 185 13.98 1.26 22.55
C LEU A 185 14.87 0.76 21.41
N GLU A 186 14.26 -0.06 20.55
CA GLU A 186 14.82 -0.56 19.30
C GLU A 186 14.11 0.08 18.09
N GLU A 187 12.84 0.44 18.23
CA GLU A 187 12.04 1.11 17.19
C GLU A 187 11.38 2.39 17.73
N LEU A 188 11.56 3.50 17.01
CA LEU A 188 10.97 4.79 17.36
C LEU A 188 10.43 5.51 16.12
N ASP A 189 9.16 5.91 16.17
CA ASP A 189 8.52 6.74 15.16
C ASP A 189 8.09 8.08 15.77
N LEU A 190 8.70 9.16 15.28
CA LEU A 190 8.46 10.54 15.68
C LEU A 190 7.92 11.38 14.50
N SER A 191 7.43 10.73 13.45
CA SER A 191 6.94 11.40 12.24
C SER A 191 5.93 12.49 12.54
N ARG A 192 5.86 13.49 11.65
CA ARG A 192 4.89 14.60 11.70
C ARG A 192 4.89 15.39 13.02
N ASN A 193 5.99 15.36 13.78
CA ASN A 193 6.26 16.27 14.90
C ASN A 193 7.16 17.41 14.40
N ARG A 194 6.55 18.49 13.89
CA ARG A 194 7.28 19.60 13.26
C ARG A 194 8.12 20.38 14.26
N GLY A 195 9.36 20.70 13.89
CA GLY A 195 10.28 21.49 14.72
C GLY A 195 10.75 20.76 15.98
N ILE A 196 10.67 19.44 16.01
CA ILE A 196 11.09 18.63 17.16
C ILE A 196 12.60 18.74 17.40
N ASP A 197 12.99 19.01 18.65
CA ASP A 197 14.37 18.91 19.11
C ASP A 197 14.73 17.44 19.38
N ILE A 198 15.56 16.87 18.51
CA ILE A 198 16.00 15.49 18.60
C ILE A 198 17.28 15.29 19.43
N SER A 199 17.79 16.31 20.11
CA SER A 199 19.11 16.27 20.77
C SER A 199 19.28 15.14 21.80
N GLN A 200 18.19 14.69 22.42
CA GLN A 200 18.19 13.61 23.40
C GLN A 200 18.23 12.20 22.76
N ILE A 201 18.01 12.09 21.45
CA ILE A 201 17.92 10.79 20.78
C ILE A 201 19.24 10.03 20.82
N LYS A 202 20.39 10.73 20.91
CA LYS A 202 21.73 10.13 20.99
C LYS A 202 21.90 9.12 22.13
N HIS A 203 21.05 9.19 23.17
CA HIS A 203 21.08 8.25 24.28
C HIS A 203 20.41 6.90 23.97
N LEU A 204 19.58 6.84 22.94
CA LEU A 204 18.83 5.65 22.50
C LEU A 204 19.69 4.75 21.59
N THR A 205 20.86 4.37 22.08
CA THR A 205 21.90 3.66 21.30
C THR A 205 21.51 2.25 20.81
N LYS A 206 20.40 1.70 21.30
CA LYS A 206 19.83 0.42 20.85
C LYS A 206 18.87 0.54 19.66
N LEU A 207 18.55 1.76 19.23
CA LEU A 207 17.68 1.95 18.07
C LEU A 207 18.26 1.27 16.83
N THR A 208 17.44 0.43 16.22
CA THR A 208 17.68 -0.23 14.93
C THR A 208 16.79 0.39 13.85
N LYS A 209 15.61 0.90 14.22
CA LYS A 209 14.68 1.60 13.33
C LYS A 209 14.27 2.96 13.88
N LEU A 210 14.41 3.98 13.06
CA LEU A 210 14.02 5.35 13.39
C LEU A 210 13.26 6.00 12.24
N THR A 211 12.10 6.57 12.53
CA THR A 211 11.29 7.31 11.55
C THR A 211 11.08 8.75 12.04
N LEU A 212 11.48 9.71 11.22
CA LEU A 212 11.46 11.16 11.45
C LEU A 212 10.85 11.88 10.23
N GLU A 213 9.84 11.28 9.62
CA GLU A 213 9.21 11.80 8.40
C GLU A 213 8.47 13.10 8.69
N SER A 214 8.66 14.11 7.83
CA SER A 214 7.94 15.40 7.89
C SER A 214 8.02 16.10 9.24
N CYS A 215 9.22 16.08 9.85
CA CYS A 215 9.52 16.75 11.13
C CYS A 215 10.08 18.18 10.96
N GLU A 216 10.30 18.65 9.72
CA GLU A 216 10.94 19.94 9.41
C GLU A 216 12.36 20.09 10.00
N LEU A 217 13.09 18.96 10.09
CA LEU A 217 14.47 18.94 10.60
C LEU A 217 15.44 19.64 9.64
N MET A 218 16.38 20.38 10.22
CA MET A 218 17.49 21.01 9.50
C MET A 218 18.84 20.38 9.88
N GLU A 219 19.06 20.16 11.18
CA GLU A 219 20.29 19.57 11.71
C GLU A 219 19.99 18.24 12.41
N ILE A 220 20.85 17.25 12.20
CA ILE A 220 20.68 15.89 12.74
C ILE A 220 22.00 15.30 13.28
N GLU A 221 22.89 16.15 13.82
CA GLU A 221 24.21 15.74 14.34
C GLU A 221 24.11 14.64 15.40
N ASP A 222 23.08 14.68 16.24
CA ASP A 222 22.84 13.69 17.29
C ASP A 222 22.57 12.28 16.75
N LEU A 223 22.15 12.13 15.48
CA LEU A 223 21.98 10.82 14.85
C LEU A 223 23.31 10.11 14.63
N SER A 224 24.44 10.83 14.54
CA SER A 224 25.78 10.25 14.32
C SER A 224 26.16 9.17 15.34
N GLN A 225 25.57 9.21 16.55
CA GLN A 225 25.83 8.29 17.65
C GLN A 225 25.03 6.98 17.55
N LEU A 226 23.95 6.95 16.75
CA LEU A 226 23.03 5.82 16.64
C LEU A 226 23.54 4.74 15.67
N THR A 227 24.77 4.30 15.88
CA THR A 227 25.50 3.39 14.98
C THR A 227 24.88 1.99 14.80
N SER A 228 23.90 1.64 15.63
CA SER A 228 23.09 0.42 15.52
C SER A 228 21.96 0.50 14.49
N LEU A 229 21.65 1.69 13.96
CA LEU A 229 20.55 1.90 13.02
C LEU A 229 20.74 1.08 11.74
N THR A 230 19.71 0.31 11.40
CA THR A 230 19.58 -0.44 10.16
C THR A 230 18.53 0.15 9.24
N GLU A 231 17.53 0.85 9.78
CA GLU A 231 16.45 1.51 9.02
C GLU A 231 16.29 2.96 9.49
N LEU A 232 16.33 3.90 8.55
CA LEU A 232 16.13 5.32 8.83
C LEU A 232 15.25 5.96 7.76
N ASN A 233 14.18 6.64 8.19
CA ASN A 233 13.32 7.44 7.32
C ASN A 233 13.37 8.92 7.74
N LEU A 234 13.83 9.77 6.82
CA LEU A 234 13.91 11.23 6.96
C LEU A 234 13.08 11.97 5.89
N ASN A 235 12.13 11.30 5.25
CA ASN A 235 11.32 11.85 4.17
C ASN A 235 10.68 13.20 4.54
N GLY A 236 10.60 14.12 3.57
CA GLY A 236 9.92 15.40 3.74
C GLY A 236 10.66 16.45 4.59
N ASN A 237 11.87 16.15 5.09
CA ASN A 237 12.72 17.15 5.76
C ASN A 237 13.53 17.96 4.72
N GLN A 238 12.87 18.88 4.00
CA GLN A 238 13.35 19.56 2.77
C GLN A 238 14.69 20.34 2.84
N LYS A 239 15.33 20.43 4.00
CA LYS A 239 16.60 21.16 4.20
C LYS A 239 17.56 20.44 5.15
N VAL A 240 17.35 19.15 5.38
CA VAL A 240 18.15 18.40 6.34
C VAL A 240 19.59 18.24 5.83
N ASP A 241 20.57 18.56 6.68
CA ASP A 241 21.96 18.20 6.44
C ASP A 241 22.21 16.73 6.82
N ILE A 242 22.47 15.91 5.81
CA ILE A 242 22.69 14.47 5.99
C ILE A 242 24.14 14.08 6.28
N THR A 243 25.06 15.03 6.40
CA THR A 243 26.47 14.78 6.75
C THR A 243 26.65 13.80 7.92
N PRO A 244 25.86 13.89 9.02
CA PRO A 244 25.98 12.98 10.16
C PRO A 244 25.74 11.49 9.85
N LEU A 245 25.04 11.19 8.74
CA LEU A 245 24.73 9.81 8.34
C LEU A 245 25.96 9.00 7.96
N CYS A 246 27.11 9.64 7.65
CA CYS A 246 28.35 8.95 7.26
C CYS A 246 28.86 7.93 8.30
N ASN A 247 28.45 8.07 9.56
CA ASN A 247 28.81 7.17 10.66
C ASN A 247 27.89 5.94 10.78
N LEU A 248 26.72 5.95 10.13
CA LEU A 248 25.67 4.94 10.27
C LEU A 248 25.88 3.74 9.34
N LYS A 249 27.05 3.11 9.44
CA LYS A 249 27.52 2.05 8.54
C LYS A 249 26.70 0.75 8.57
N GLN A 250 25.76 0.62 9.50
CA GLN A 250 24.84 -0.52 9.60
C GLN A 250 23.56 -0.33 8.79
N LEU A 251 23.32 0.86 8.22
CA LEU A 251 22.12 1.14 7.44
C LEU A 251 21.95 0.16 6.27
N VAL A 252 20.76 -0.41 6.21
CA VAL A 252 20.27 -1.34 5.18
C VAL A 252 19.16 -0.68 4.37
N HIS A 253 18.30 0.10 5.03
CA HIS A 253 17.19 0.84 4.43
C HIS A 253 17.31 2.32 4.78
N LEU A 254 17.27 3.19 3.76
CA LEU A 254 17.33 4.63 3.94
C LEU A 254 16.34 5.37 3.03
N ASP A 255 15.43 6.10 3.66
CA ASP A 255 14.46 6.97 2.97
C ASP A 255 14.83 8.45 3.12
N LEU A 256 15.03 9.11 1.98
CA LEU A 256 15.40 10.53 1.83
C LEU A 256 14.56 11.21 0.72
N TYR A 257 13.31 10.79 0.54
CA TYR A 257 12.37 11.41 -0.39
C TYR A 257 12.08 12.86 0.01
N PHE A 258 12.17 13.78 -0.95
CA PHE A 258 11.77 15.18 -0.76
C PHE A 258 12.49 15.86 0.42
N CYS A 259 13.81 15.66 0.51
CA CYS A 259 14.68 16.23 1.54
C CYS A 259 15.48 17.46 1.04
N GLY A 260 15.32 17.86 -0.23
CA GLY A 260 16.03 19.00 -0.82
C GLY A 260 17.55 18.84 -0.92
N LEU A 261 18.04 17.60 -0.98
CA LEU A 261 19.47 17.27 -0.90
C LEU A 261 20.24 17.66 -2.18
N LYS A 262 21.36 18.36 -2.01
CA LYS A 262 22.31 18.62 -3.11
C LYS A 262 23.59 17.80 -3.00
N ASP A 263 24.08 17.63 -1.77
CA ASP A 263 25.24 16.82 -1.45
C ASP A 263 24.78 15.51 -0.80
N ILE A 264 25.22 14.39 -1.37
CA ILE A 264 24.95 13.04 -0.85
C ILE A 264 26.23 12.30 -0.45
N SER A 265 27.33 13.02 -0.24
CA SER A 265 28.64 12.45 0.12
C SER A 265 28.63 11.62 1.39
N ALA A 266 27.73 11.93 2.32
CA ALA A 266 27.48 11.12 3.51
C ALA A 266 27.13 9.66 3.20
N LEU A 267 26.56 9.38 2.03
CA LEU A 267 26.11 8.04 1.64
C LEU A 267 27.23 7.14 1.11
N GLN A 268 28.38 7.70 0.69
CA GLN A 268 29.43 6.99 -0.07
C GLN A 268 29.96 5.72 0.64
N ASN A 269 29.94 5.67 1.97
CA ASN A 269 30.46 4.54 2.73
C ASN A 269 29.38 3.62 3.33
N LEU A 270 28.10 3.87 3.03
CA LEU A 270 26.97 3.08 3.53
C LEU A 270 26.76 1.80 2.71
N THR A 271 27.83 1.02 2.54
CA THR A 271 27.92 -0.13 1.62
C THR A 271 26.99 -1.30 1.96
N LYS A 272 26.32 -1.28 3.12
CA LYS A 272 25.31 -2.27 3.52
C LYS A 272 23.91 -1.95 3.00
N LEU A 273 23.69 -0.77 2.41
CA LEU A 273 22.40 -0.38 1.86
C LEU A 273 21.93 -1.40 0.82
N ILE A 274 20.68 -1.82 1.00
CA ILE A 274 19.91 -2.67 0.09
C ILE A 274 18.82 -1.83 -0.58
N PHE A 275 18.22 -0.91 0.17
CA PHE A 275 17.18 -0.01 -0.27
C PHE A 275 17.62 1.44 -0.08
N LEU A 276 17.50 2.26 -1.13
CA LEU A 276 17.77 3.69 -1.07
C LEU A 276 16.73 4.48 -1.87
N GLN A 277 16.09 5.41 -1.17
CA GLN A 277 15.08 6.29 -1.73
C GLN A 277 15.55 7.76 -1.69
N LEU A 278 15.66 8.41 -2.84
CA LEU A 278 16.27 9.74 -3.05
C LEU A 278 15.46 10.63 -4.02
N GLN A 279 14.19 10.31 -4.32
CA GLN A 279 13.41 11.08 -5.29
C GLN A 279 13.13 12.51 -4.79
N VAL A 280 12.94 13.43 -5.75
CA VAL A 280 12.50 14.82 -5.50
C VAL A 280 13.49 15.61 -4.63
N ASN A 281 14.79 15.52 -4.93
CA ASN A 281 15.86 16.23 -4.22
C ASN A 281 16.60 17.26 -5.09
N GLN A 282 16.06 17.67 -6.24
CA GLN A 282 16.66 18.64 -7.17
C GLN A 282 17.76 18.03 -8.07
N THR A 283 19.02 18.43 -7.91
CA THR A 283 20.17 17.96 -8.71
C THR A 283 21.12 17.26 -7.77
N ILE A 284 21.25 15.94 -7.91
CA ILE A 284 22.15 15.12 -7.10
C ILE A 284 23.25 14.58 -8.02
N ASP A 285 24.51 14.68 -7.60
CA ASP A 285 25.59 13.91 -8.20
C ASP A 285 25.54 12.46 -7.70
N ILE A 286 25.11 11.54 -8.56
CA ILE A 286 25.02 10.11 -8.24
C ILE A 286 26.34 9.35 -8.40
N SER A 287 27.46 10.02 -8.72
CA SER A 287 28.79 9.40 -8.84
C SER A 287 29.18 8.61 -7.57
N LEU A 288 28.77 9.12 -6.42
CA LEU A 288 29.06 8.56 -5.09
C LEU A 288 28.29 7.26 -4.80
N LEU A 289 27.20 6.99 -5.52
CA LEU A 289 26.43 5.75 -5.39
C LEU A 289 27.15 4.54 -5.97
N SER A 290 28.18 4.72 -6.79
CA SER A 290 28.94 3.64 -7.44
C SER A 290 29.59 2.64 -6.46
N SER A 291 29.76 3.04 -5.21
CA SER A 291 30.30 2.23 -4.11
C SER A 291 29.26 1.30 -3.46
N LEU A 292 27.96 1.54 -3.67
CA LEU A 292 26.86 0.89 -2.95
C LEU A 292 26.44 -0.44 -3.58
N ASN A 293 27.41 -1.32 -3.79
CA ASN A 293 27.30 -2.56 -4.57
C ASN A 293 26.31 -3.62 -4.03
N ASN A 294 25.70 -3.38 -2.86
CA ASN A 294 24.66 -4.24 -2.29
C ASN A 294 23.23 -3.77 -2.57
N LEU A 295 23.06 -2.60 -3.19
CA LEU A 295 21.74 -2.06 -3.54
C LEU A 295 20.97 -3.04 -4.42
N LYS A 296 19.73 -3.29 -4.03
CA LYS A 296 18.72 -4.03 -4.78
C LYS A 296 17.61 -3.10 -5.26
N GLU A 297 17.29 -2.08 -4.48
CA GLU A 297 16.24 -1.12 -4.80
C GLU A 297 16.78 0.31 -4.75
N LEU A 298 16.64 1.02 -5.87
CA LEU A 298 17.09 2.40 -5.99
C LEU A 298 16.00 3.25 -6.64
N TYR A 299 15.58 4.29 -5.92
CA TYR A 299 14.61 5.27 -6.41
C TYR A 299 15.23 6.66 -6.43
N ILE A 300 15.54 7.16 -7.61
CA ILE A 300 16.23 8.45 -7.84
C ILE A 300 15.47 9.33 -8.84
N SER A 301 14.17 9.09 -9.03
CA SER A 301 13.34 9.87 -9.95
C SER A 301 13.17 11.32 -9.53
N CYS A 302 12.76 12.17 -10.46
CA CYS A 302 12.56 13.61 -10.22
C CYS A 302 13.83 14.30 -9.69
N ASN A 303 14.99 13.79 -10.07
CA ASN A 303 16.29 14.42 -9.86
C ASN A 303 16.89 14.73 -11.24
N ASN A 304 17.40 15.94 -11.44
CA ASN A 304 17.99 16.42 -12.69
C ASN A 304 19.33 15.69 -13.00
N ILE A 305 19.24 14.41 -13.39
CA ILE A 305 20.34 13.47 -13.61
C ILE A 305 20.44 13.15 -15.11
N ASP A 306 21.50 13.58 -15.77
CA ASP A 306 21.74 13.30 -17.17
C ASP A 306 22.69 12.11 -17.41
N ASP A 307 23.64 11.87 -16.50
CA ASP A 307 24.59 10.75 -16.53
C ASP A 307 24.26 9.68 -15.47
N ILE A 308 24.02 8.45 -15.93
CA ILE A 308 23.77 7.28 -15.07
C ILE A 308 24.89 6.22 -15.14
N ASN A 309 26.03 6.52 -15.76
CA ASN A 309 27.19 5.62 -15.77
C ASN A 309 27.67 5.18 -14.37
N PRO A 310 27.56 5.99 -13.30
CA PRO A 310 27.90 5.55 -11.95
C PRO A 310 27.17 4.28 -11.48
N LEU A 311 26.00 3.96 -12.07
CA LEU A 311 25.23 2.76 -11.72
C LEU A 311 25.85 1.46 -12.25
N TYR A 312 26.92 1.52 -13.07
CA TYR A 312 27.48 0.34 -13.76
C TYR A 312 27.91 -0.81 -12.83
N GLN A 313 28.29 -0.51 -11.58
CA GLN A 313 28.71 -1.52 -10.60
C GLN A 313 27.53 -2.10 -9.79
N LEU A 314 26.34 -1.51 -9.86
CA LEU A 314 25.17 -1.88 -9.07
C LEU A 314 24.41 -3.09 -9.67
N VAL A 315 25.14 -4.13 -10.04
CA VAL A 315 24.64 -5.31 -10.77
C VAL A 315 23.63 -6.16 -9.98
N LYS A 316 23.46 -5.88 -8.67
CA LYS A 316 22.46 -6.52 -7.81
C LYS A 316 21.08 -5.84 -7.84
N LEU A 317 20.95 -4.70 -8.53
CA LEU A 317 19.68 -3.99 -8.65
C LEU A 317 18.61 -4.89 -9.28
N THR A 318 17.48 -4.98 -8.59
CA THR A 318 16.23 -5.62 -9.04
C THR A 318 15.15 -4.59 -9.32
N ILE A 319 15.18 -3.43 -8.64
CA ILE A 319 14.25 -2.32 -8.85
C ILE A 319 15.03 -1.03 -9.09
N LEU A 320 14.72 -0.34 -10.19
CA LEU A 320 15.25 0.98 -10.50
C LEU A 320 14.14 1.92 -10.94
N ASN A 321 13.99 3.05 -10.25
CA ASN A 321 13.18 4.16 -10.71
C ASN A 321 14.05 5.40 -10.95
N ILE A 322 14.16 5.77 -12.22
CA ILE A 322 14.91 6.91 -12.76
C ILE A 322 13.98 7.78 -13.64
N SER A 323 12.68 7.77 -13.36
CA SER A 323 11.73 8.59 -14.10
C SER A 323 11.95 10.09 -13.84
N TYR A 324 11.55 10.95 -14.78
CA TYR A 324 11.70 12.41 -14.64
C TYR A 324 13.15 12.86 -14.36
N SER A 325 14.14 12.23 -15.00
CA SER A 325 15.55 12.52 -14.71
C SER A 325 16.33 13.25 -15.81
N LYS A 326 15.81 13.39 -17.04
CA LYS A 326 16.53 13.95 -18.22
C LYS A 326 17.69 13.07 -18.73
N VAL A 327 17.72 11.80 -18.35
CA VAL A 327 18.69 10.82 -18.85
C VAL A 327 18.47 10.59 -20.34
N LYS A 328 19.55 10.52 -21.12
CA LYS A 328 19.48 10.20 -22.57
C LYS A 328 20.22 8.91 -22.90
N ASP A 329 21.39 8.70 -22.31
CA ASP A 329 22.20 7.50 -22.49
C ASP A 329 21.88 6.46 -21.42
N PHE A 330 21.18 5.39 -21.82
CA PHE A 330 20.85 4.27 -20.95
C PHE A 330 21.79 3.08 -21.15
N SER A 331 22.93 3.25 -21.82
CA SER A 331 23.83 2.16 -22.18
C SER A 331 24.30 1.35 -20.97
N VAL A 332 24.40 1.97 -19.80
CA VAL A 332 24.73 1.31 -18.52
C VAL A 332 23.78 0.16 -18.18
N LEU A 333 22.51 0.25 -18.57
CA LEU A 333 21.48 -0.76 -18.26
C LEU A 333 21.84 -2.14 -18.81
N ARG A 334 22.67 -2.25 -19.85
CA ARG A 334 23.14 -3.55 -20.38
C ARG A 334 23.83 -4.43 -19.33
N LYS A 335 24.29 -3.86 -18.22
CA LYS A 335 24.92 -4.58 -17.10
C LYS A 335 23.97 -4.93 -15.96
N LEU A 336 22.84 -4.24 -15.84
CA LEU A 336 21.89 -4.41 -14.76
C LEU A 336 20.91 -5.56 -15.06
N THR A 337 21.42 -6.71 -15.48
CA THR A 337 20.63 -7.84 -16.01
C THR A 337 19.76 -8.54 -14.95
N ASN A 338 19.88 -8.14 -13.68
CA ASN A 338 19.02 -8.60 -12.59
C ASN A 338 17.76 -7.75 -12.39
N LEU A 339 17.59 -6.66 -13.15
CA LEU A 339 16.40 -5.82 -13.07
C LEU A 339 15.12 -6.61 -13.37
N GLU A 340 14.15 -6.49 -12.47
CA GLU A 340 12.80 -7.04 -12.56
C GLU A 340 11.77 -5.93 -12.73
N VAL A 341 12.03 -4.75 -12.14
CA VAL A 341 11.18 -3.56 -12.25
C VAL A 341 12.02 -2.37 -12.69
N LEU A 342 11.62 -1.75 -13.80
CA LEU A 342 12.27 -0.53 -14.30
C LEU A 342 11.21 0.53 -14.63
N ASN A 343 11.39 1.72 -14.06
CA ASN A 343 10.68 2.92 -14.48
C ASN A 343 11.69 3.97 -14.94
N MET A 344 11.60 4.35 -16.21
CA MET A 344 12.40 5.41 -16.82
C MET A 344 11.54 6.39 -17.63
N SER A 345 10.26 6.48 -17.28
CA SER A 345 9.29 7.40 -17.87
C SER A 345 9.73 8.87 -17.73
N PHE A 346 9.26 9.77 -18.60
CA PHE A 346 9.70 11.19 -18.61
C PHE A 346 11.20 11.41 -18.82
N ASN A 347 11.83 10.51 -19.57
CA ASN A 347 13.15 10.74 -20.12
C ASN A 347 13.02 10.84 -21.64
N SER A 348 12.82 12.07 -22.13
CA SER A 348 12.60 12.36 -23.55
C SER A 348 13.81 11.92 -24.40
N ASN A 349 13.53 11.25 -25.52
CA ASN A 349 14.54 10.74 -26.46
C ASN A 349 15.46 9.67 -25.84
N ALA A 350 14.91 8.86 -24.93
CA ALA A 350 15.63 7.74 -24.33
C ALA A 350 16.01 6.68 -25.38
N ASP A 351 17.29 6.33 -25.45
CA ASP A 351 17.72 5.13 -26.18
C ASP A 351 17.38 3.87 -25.39
N ILE A 352 16.39 3.11 -25.87
CA ILE A 352 15.94 1.87 -25.22
C ILE A 352 16.66 0.62 -25.75
N THR A 353 17.60 0.73 -26.68
CA THR A 353 18.39 -0.40 -27.20
C THR A 353 19.01 -1.27 -26.09
N PRO A 354 19.55 -0.70 -25.00
CA PRO A 354 20.12 -1.49 -23.89
C PRO A 354 19.11 -2.37 -23.16
N LEU A 355 17.80 -2.09 -23.27
CA LEU A 355 16.76 -2.88 -22.58
C LEU A 355 16.73 -4.32 -23.07
N GLN A 356 17.16 -4.62 -24.30
CA GLN A 356 17.14 -5.98 -24.87
C GLN A 356 17.90 -7.03 -24.02
N TYR A 357 18.83 -6.59 -23.15
CA TYR A 357 19.60 -7.45 -22.25
C TYR A 357 18.89 -7.73 -20.91
N LEU A 358 17.81 -7.02 -20.61
CA LEU A 358 17.11 -7.06 -19.31
C LEU A 358 15.99 -8.11 -19.28
N VAL A 359 16.30 -9.34 -19.70
CA VAL A 359 15.30 -10.41 -19.92
C VAL A 359 14.53 -10.86 -18.66
N LYS A 360 14.97 -10.44 -17.46
CA LYS A 360 14.28 -10.70 -16.18
C LYS A 360 13.18 -9.68 -15.86
N LEU A 361 13.03 -8.61 -16.64
CA LEU A 361 12.00 -7.59 -16.41
C LEU A 361 10.60 -8.22 -16.41
N ARG A 362 9.85 -7.89 -15.36
CA ARG A 362 8.42 -8.21 -15.19
C ARG A 362 7.56 -6.95 -15.31
N LYS A 363 8.09 -5.80 -14.90
CA LYS A 363 7.40 -4.51 -14.98
C LYS A 363 8.30 -3.47 -15.63
N LEU A 364 7.80 -2.85 -16.70
CA LEU A 364 8.51 -1.81 -17.43
C LEU A 364 7.59 -0.62 -17.69
N GLU A 365 8.02 0.57 -17.25
CA GLU A 365 7.33 1.83 -17.48
C GLU A 365 8.20 2.79 -18.31
N LEU A 366 7.66 3.17 -19.47
CA LEU A 366 8.29 3.96 -20.53
C LEU A 366 7.35 5.06 -21.05
N TRP A 367 6.44 5.56 -20.22
CA TRP A 367 5.49 6.57 -20.68
C TRP A 367 6.16 7.94 -20.83
N HIS A 368 5.76 8.71 -21.85
CA HIS A 368 6.33 10.04 -22.13
C HIS A 368 7.86 10.03 -22.38
N CYS A 369 8.34 9.14 -23.25
CA CYS A 369 9.77 8.99 -23.61
C CYS A 369 10.11 9.40 -25.05
N ASN A 370 9.14 9.83 -25.85
CA ASN A 370 9.26 10.12 -27.29
C ASN A 370 9.71 8.90 -28.13
N LEU A 371 9.27 7.70 -27.77
CA LEU A 371 9.65 6.48 -28.47
C LEU A 371 8.90 6.32 -29.80
N TYR A 372 9.61 5.91 -30.85
CA TYR A 372 9.04 5.56 -32.16
C TYR A 372 9.21 4.06 -32.46
N ASP A 373 10.42 3.54 -32.19
CA ASP A 373 10.78 2.13 -32.34
C ASP A 373 10.88 1.47 -30.96
N ILE A 374 10.30 0.28 -30.85
CA ILE A 374 10.29 -0.56 -29.65
C ILE A 374 10.84 -1.97 -29.90
N TYR A 375 11.61 -2.17 -30.98
CA TYR A 375 12.18 -3.48 -31.31
C TYR A 375 13.00 -4.10 -30.17
N ALA A 376 13.70 -3.26 -29.40
CA ALA A 376 14.48 -3.65 -28.23
C ALA A 376 13.67 -4.38 -27.14
N LEU A 377 12.32 -4.25 -27.15
CA LEU A 377 11.45 -4.91 -26.18
C LEU A 377 11.16 -6.38 -26.54
N ARG A 378 11.38 -6.79 -27.80
CA ARG A 378 11.07 -8.15 -28.29
C ARG A 378 11.63 -9.29 -27.43
N PRO A 379 12.85 -9.21 -26.86
CA PRO A 379 13.41 -10.28 -26.04
C PRO A 379 12.82 -10.38 -24.61
N LEU A 380 12.02 -9.42 -24.17
CA LEU A 380 11.57 -9.26 -22.78
C LEU A 380 10.36 -10.15 -22.44
N ILE A 381 10.45 -11.42 -22.78
CA ILE A 381 9.33 -12.40 -22.73
C ILE A 381 8.73 -12.61 -21.33
N ASN A 382 9.41 -12.18 -20.27
CA ASN A 382 8.93 -12.26 -18.88
C ASN A 382 8.08 -11.06 -18.44
N LEU A 383 7.90 -10.05 -19.30
CA LEU A 383 7.09 -8.88 -18.99
C LEU A 383 5.63 -9.28 -18.70
N GLN A 384 5.13 -8.74 -17.59
CA GLN A 384 3.75 -8.87 -17.12
C GLN A 384 3.03 -7.53 -17.18
N LYS A 385 3.73 -6.43 -16.91
CA LYS A 385 3.20 -5.06 -16.98
C LYS A 385 4.08 -4.19 -17.87
N LEU A 386 3.47 -3.60 -18.90
CA LEU A 386 4.14 -2.71 -19.83
C LEU A 386 3.33 -1.43 -20.03
N ILE A 387 3.93 -0.29 -19.67
CA ILE A 387 3.34 1.04 -19.89
C ILE A 387 4.16 1.78 -20.95
N LEU A 388 3.54 2.05 -22.10
CA LEU A 388 4.12 2.76 -23.23
C LEU A 388 3.30 3.99 -23.64
N SER A 389 2.36 4.42 -22.80
CA SER A 389 1.48 5.56 -23.10
C SER A 389 2.24 6.85 -23.40
N ASN A 390 1.65 7.74 -24.19
CA ASN A 390 2.21 9.05 -24.55
C ASN A 390 3.60 8.94 -25.18
N ASN A 391 3.65 8.29 -26.35
CA ASN A 391 4.86 8.15 -27.16
C ASN A 391 4.47 8.35 -28.65
N TYR A 392 5.35 8.03 -29.59
CA TYR A 392 5.11 8.15 -31.03
C TYR A 392 5.20 6.78 -31.73
N ILE A 393 4.82 5.71 -31.03
CA ILE A 393 4.90 4.35 -31.54
C ILE A 393 3.83 4.14 -32.61
N HIS A 394 4.23 3.61 -33.76
CA HIS A 394 3.32 3.20 -34.83
C HIS A 394 3.27 1.68 -34.99
N ASP A 395 4.43 1.01 -34.92
CA ASP A 395 4.56 -0.44 -35.07
C ASP A 395 4.68 -1.12 -33.70
N ILE A 396 3.71 -1.97 -33.40
CA ILE A 396 3.69 -2.81 -32.18
C ILE A 396 3.99 -4.28 -32.46
N SER A 397 4.44 -4.63 -33.67
CA SER A 397 4.90 -5.99 -34.00
C SER A 397 5.96 -6.56 -33.06
N PRO A 398 6.87 -5.78 -32.45
CA PRO A 398 7.82 -6.31 -31.48
C PRO A 398 7.17 -6.86 -30.21
N LEU A 399 5.95 -6.44 -29.87
CA LEU A 399 5.22 -6.93 -28.69
C LEU A 399 4.71 -8.36 -28.87
N SER A 400 4.69 -8.88 -30.11
CA SER A 400 4.14 -10.19 -30.42
C SER A 400 4.73 -11.34 -29.57
N SER A 401 6.00 -11.29 -29.18
CA SER A 401 6.63 -12.33 -28.37
C SER A 401 6.29 -12.29 -26.88
N LEU A 402 5.60 -11.26 -26.40
CA LEU A 402 5.42 -10.97 -24.96
C LEU A 402 4.20 -11.68 -24.35
N ASN A 403 4.15 -13.00 -24.49
CA ASN A 403 2.97 -13.84 -24.14
C ASN A 403 2.55 -13.79 -22.64
N ASN A 404 3.43 -13.30 -21.76
CA ASN A 404 3.17 -13.20 -20.32
C ASN A 404 2.54 -11.86 -19.89
N LEU A 405 2.26 -10.95 -20.84
CA LEU A 405 1.63 -9.66 -20.52
C LEU A 405 0.24 -9.84 -19.92
N ILE A 406 0.03 -9.15 -18.79
CA ILE A 406 -1.22 -9.05 -18.02
C ILE A 406 -1.79 -7.63 -18.15
N GLU A 407 -0.91 -6.62 -18.11
CA GLU A 407 -1.29 -5.22 -18.20
C GLU A 407 -0.49 -4.53 -19.32
N LEU A 408 -1.20 -3.91 -20.27
CA LEU A 408 -0.61 -3.20 -21.40
C LEU A 408 -1.31 -1.85 -21.62
N TYR A 409 -0.52 -0.77 -21.60
CA TYR A 409 -1.01 0.59 -21.78
C TYR A 409 -0.31 1.23 -22.98
N LEU A 410 -1.09 1.64 -23.98
CA LEU A 410 -0.64 2.17 -25.27
C LEU A 410 -1.30 3.52 -25.63
N ASN A 411 -2.04 4.13 -24.70
CA ASN A 411 -2.74 5.41 -24.90
C ASN A 411 -1.81 6.47 -25.52
N GLU A 412 -2.34 7.42 -26.28
CA GLU A 412 -1.55 8.57 -26.77
C GLU A 412 -0.28 8.18 -27.58
N ASN A 413 -0.35 7.15 -28.41
CA ASN A 413 0.66 6.84 -29.45
C ASN A 413 0.11 7.15 -30.88
N ILE A 414 0.71 6.64 -31.95
CA ILE A 414 0.20 6.73 -33.34
C ILE A 414 0.00 5.36 -34.01
N ILE A 415 -0.52 4.38 -33.26
CA ILE A 415 -0.66 2.98 -33.69
C ILE A 415 -1.87 2.82 -34.62
N THR A 416 -1.69 2.12 -35.73
CA THR A 416 -2.77 1.83 -36.70
C THR A 416 -3.10 0.35 -36.83
N ASP A 417 -2.15 -0.54 -36.53
CA ASP A 417 -2.34 -2.00 -36.57
C ASP A 417 -2.20 -2.63 -35.18
N PHE A 418 -3.30 -3.23 -34.71
CA PHE A 418 -3.37 -3.95 -33.44
C PHE A 418 -3.35 -5.47 -33.60
N SER A 419 -3.00 -5.99 -34.78
CA SER A 419 -2.91 -7.44 -35.06
C SER A 419 -2.02 -8.17 -34.04
N SER A 420 -0.89 -7.56 -33.66
CA SER A 420 0.12 -8.15 -32.78
C SER A 420 -0.35 -8.32 -31.33
N VAL A 421 -1.35 -7.55 -30.87
CA VAL A 421 -1.90 -7.71 -29.52
C VAL A 421 -2.97 -8.80 -29.43
N LYS A 422 -3.54 -9.27 -30.55
CA LYS A 422 -4.63 -10.27 -30.58
C LYS A 422 -4.26 -11.62 -29.95
N GLN A 423 -2.99 -11.99 -29.97
CA GLN A 423 -2.51 -13.26 -29.43
C GLN A 423 -2.25 -13.24 -27.92
N HIS A 424 -2.33 -12.08 -27.27
CA HIS A 424 -2.09 -11.94 -25.84
C HIS A 424 -3.35 -12.32 -25.04
N ILE A 425 -3.56 -13.63 -24.89
CA ILE A 425 -4.74 -14.19 -24.19
C ILE A 425 -4.80 -13.86 -22.69
N ASN A 426 -3.67 -13.46 -22.11
CA ASN A 426 -3.52 -13.19 -20.67
C ASN A 426 -3.74 -11.71 -20.29
N LEU A 427 -4.04 -10.83 -21.24
CA LEU A 427 -4.29 -9.41 -20.94
C LEU A 427 -5.59 -9.25 -20.13
N HIS A 428 -5.44 -8.75 -18.91
CA HIS A 428 -6.55 -8.39 -18.03
C HIS A 428 -6.86 -6.89 -18.12
N GLN A 429 -5.82 -6.08 -18.34
CA GLN A 429 -5.95 -4.63 -18.50
C GLN A 429 -5.26 -4.18 -19.79
N PHE A 430 -6.03 -3.55 -20.67
CA PHE A 430 -5.57 -3.02 -21.95
C PHE A 430 -6.16 -1.62 -22.17
N GLN A 431 -5.31 -0.61 -22.35
CA GLN A 431 -5.72 0.79 -22.55
C GLN A 431 -5.14 1.36 -23.85
N ILE A 432 -6.00 1.99 -24.67
CA ILE A 432 -5.68 2.65 -25.96
C ILE A 432 -6.43 3.99 -26.18
N GLU A 433 -6.80 4.69 -25.11
CA GLU A 433 -7.55 5.95 -25.16
C GLU A 433 -6.80 7.03 -26.00
N ASP A 434 -7.60 7.90 -26.65
CA ASP A 434 -7.21 9.00 -27.56
C ASP A 434 -6.60 8.68 -28.95
N GLN A 435 -6.42 7.42 -29.31
CA GLN A 435 -5.98 7.04 -30.67
C GLN A 435 -7.11 6.82 -31.69
N ILE A 436 -8.35 6.62 -31.20
CA ILE A 436 -9.48 6.28 -32.06
C ILE A 436 -10.33 7.53 -32.26
N LYS A 437 -9.98 8.34 -33.27
CA LYS A 437 -11.00 9.06 -34.04
C LYS A 437 -11.59 8.07 -35.05
N ASP A 438 -12.71 7.48 -34.65
CA ASP A 438 -13.78 6.92 -35.49
C ASP A 438 -13.56 5.66 -36.36
N GLN A 439 -12.37 5.06 -36.50
CA GLN A 439 -12.19 3.95 -37.47
C GLN A 439 -11.92 2.53 -36.92
N TYR A 440 -11.54 2.35 -35.64
CA TYR A 440 -11.16 1.02 -35.10
C TYR A 440 -11.66 0.70 -33.69
N MET A 441 -12.73 1.36 -33.24
CA MET A 441 -13.50 0.90 -32.07
C MET A 441 -14.39 -0.28 -32.50
N PRO A 442 -13.79 -1.46 -32.73
CA PRO A 442 -14.22 -2.54 -31.88
C PRO A 442 -13.07 -3.52 -31.57
N THR A 443 -12.61 -3.55 -30.31
CA THR A 443 -11.92 -4.76 -29.81
C THR A 443 -11.99 -4.94 -28.30
N ILE A 444 -12.24 -3.90 -27.50
CA ILE A 444 -12.42 -4.07 -26.04
C ILE A 444 -13.89 -4.36 -25.67
N LYS A 445 -14.86 -3.72 -26.35
CA LYS A 445 -16.28 -4.12 -26.27
C LYS A 445 -16.51 -5.47 -26.94
N GLU A 446 -15.85 -5.76 -28.06
CA GLU A 446 -15.95 -7.05 -28.73
C GLU A 446 -15.33 -8.20 -27.94
N GLN A 447 -14.22 -8.03 -27.21
CA GLN A 447 -13.69 -9.10 -26.35
C GLN A 447 -14.58 -9.40 -25.14
N LYS A 448 -15.23 -8.38 -24.54
CA LYS A 448 -16.28 -8.58 -23.51
C LYS A 448 -17.55 -9.22 -24.09
N ILE A 449 -17.89 -8.91 -25.34
CA ILE A 449 -19.01 -9.51 -26.08
C ILE A 449 -18.69 -10.95 -26.51
N TYR A 450 -17.48 -11.27 -26.97
CA TYR A 450 -17.04 -12.64 -27.31
C TYR A 450 -16.98 -13.54 -26.07
N LYS A 451 -16.52 -13.02 -24.91
CA LYS A 451 -16.65 -13.72 -23.61
C LYS A 451 -18.11 -13.94 -23.21
N LYS A 452 -19.01 -12.99 -23.47
CA LYS A 452 -20.47 -13.16 -23.23
C LYS A 452 -21.16 -14.07 -24.25
N ILE A 453 -20.70 -14.12 -25.50
CA ILE A 453 -21.24 -14.96 -26.58
C ILE A 453 -20.76 -16.41 -26.42
N GLN A 454 -19.52 -16.66 -25.96
CA GLN A 454 -19.05 -18.00 -25.59
C GLN A 454 -19.85 -18.62 -24.42
N ILE A 455 -20.53 -17.80 -23.61
CA ILE A 455 -21.38 -18.24 -22.48
C ILE A 455 -22.81 -18.59 -22.94
N ILE A 456 -23.22 -18.26 -24.18
CA ILE A 456 -24.48 -18.75 -24.73
C ILE A 456 -24.23 -20.10 -25.40
N ASP A 457 -24.07 -21.13 -24.56
CA ASP A 457 -24.05 -22.49 -25.03
C ASP A 457 -25.47 -22.88 -25.49
N THR A 458 -25.67 -22.96 -26.82
CA THR A 458 -26.94 -23.37 -27.42
C THR A 458 -27.36 -24.79 -27.02
N SER A 459 -26.45 -25.61 -26.50
CA SER A 459 -26.76 -26.98 -26.08
C SER A 459 -27.64 -27.04 -24.82
N THR A 460 -27.52 -26.07 -23.91
CA THR A 460 -28.25 -26.05 -22.63
C THR A 460 -29.72 -25.59 -22.78
N ILE A 461 -29.99 -24.71 -23.76
CA ILE A 461 -31.34 -24.16 -24.04
C ILE A 461 -32.21 -25.17 -24.83
N LEU A 462 -31.60 -26.07 -25.59
CA LEU A 462 -32.29 -27.06 -26.43
C LEU A 462 -32.89 -28.25 -25.64
N LEU A 463 -32.47 -28.48 -24.40
CA LEU A 463 -32.91 -29.64 -23.61
C LEU A 463 -34.25 -29.44 -22.88
N ARG A 464 -34.68 -28.19 -22.61
CA ARG A 464 -35.82 -27.90 -21.70
C ARG A 464 -37.14 -27.45 -22.36
N ASN A 465 -37.19 -27.31 -23.70
CA ASN A 465 -38.31 -26.68 -24.40
C ASN A 465 -39.06 -27.62 -25.36
N THR A 466 -40.36 -27.42 -25.60
CA THR A 466 -41.16 -28.24 -26.54
C THR A 466 -40.71 -28.06 -28.01
N SER A 467 -40.99 -29.00 -28.93
CA SER A 467 -40.50 -28.94 -30.32
C SER A 467 -40.91 -27.65 -31.07
N ARG A 468 -42.09 -27.11 -30.76
CA ARG A 468 -42.62 -25.87 -31.33
C ARG A 468 -41.90 -24.63 -30.77
N GLN A 469 -41.65 -24.59 -29.46
CA GLN A 469 -40.85 -23.55 -28.82
C GLN A 469 -39.40 -23.59 -29.28
N ARG A 470 -38.81 -24.79 -29.45
CA ARG A 470 -37.46 -24.96 -29.99
C ARG A 470 -37.34 -24.44 -31.41
N LYS A 471 -38.32 -24.70 -32.29
CA LYS A 471 -38.32 -24.12 -33.65
C LYS A 471 -38.43 -22.59 -33.63
N GLN A 472 -39.26 -22.02 -32.77
CA GLN A 472 -39.40 -20.56 -32.66
C GLN A 472 -38.16 -19.88 -32.07
N ILE A 473 -37.56 -20.46 -31.02
CA ILE A 473 -36.34 -19.96 -30.40
C ILE A 473 -35.16 -20.10 -31.35
N THR A 474 -35.01 -21.25 -32.02
CA THR A 474 -33.94 -21.48 -33.00
C THR A 474 -34.09 -20.57 -34.21
N ALA A 475 -35.32 -20.35 -34.71
CA ALA A 475 -35.58 -19.41 -35.80
C ALA A 475 -35.27 -17.97 -35.39
N ARG A 476 -35.63 -17.55 -34.17
CA ARG A 476 -35.28 -16.23 -33.63
C ARG A 476 -33.77 -16.06 -33.43
N VAL A 477 -33.09 -17.06 -32.88
CA VAL A 477 -31.63 -17.02 -32.68
C VAL A 477 -30.89 -17.00 -34.01
N ASN A 478 -31.33 -17.77 -35.00
CA ASN A 478 -30.73 -17.75 -36.34
C ASN A 478 -31.02 -16.44 -37.06
N HIS A 479 -32.24 -15.90 -36.94
CA HIS A 479 -32.58 -14.59 -37.49
C HIS A 479 -31.76 -13.47 -36.84
N MET A 480 -31.51 -13.55 -35.53
CA MET A 480 -30.62 -12.61 -34.83
C MET A 480 -29.16 -12.76 -35.27
N LYS A 481 -28.67 -14.00 -35.46
CA LYS A 481 -27.32 -14.24 -36.03
C LYS A 481 -27.19 -13.70 -37.45
N GLU A 482 -28.24 -13.80 -38.25
CA GLU A 482 -28.29 -13.30 -39.63
C GLU A 482 -28.36 -11.77 -39.68
N GLN A 483 -29.14 -11.13 -38.79
CA GLN A 483 -29.17 -9.67 -38.63
C GLN A 483 -27.84 -9.12 -38.11
N ILE A 484 -27.19 -9.81 -37.16
CA ILE A 484 -25.86 -9.45 -36.69
C ILE A 484 -24.83 -9.62 -37.82
N SER A 485 -24.89 -10.70 -38.60
CA SER A 485 -24.00 -10.91 -39.76
C SER A 485 -24.21 -9.87 -40.88
N GLN A 486 -25.45 -9.46 -41.14
CA GLN A 486 -25.80 -8.38 -42.06
C GLN A 486 -25.33 -7.00 -41.56
N CYS A 487 -25.43 -6.75 -40.25
CA CYS A 487 -24.85 -5.55 -39.63
C CYS A 487 -23.32 -5.55 -39.69
N LEU A 488 -22.68 -6.71 -39.55
CA LEU A 488 -21.23 -6.87 -39.66
C LEU A 488 -20.73 -6.72 -41.12
N LEU A 489 -21.49 -7.18 -42.12
CA LEU A 489 -21.20 -6.97 -43.54
C LEU A 489 -21.31 -5.50 -43.98
N ASN A 490 -22.21 -4.73 -43.34
CA ASN A 490 -22.40 -3.30 -43.59
C ASN A 490 -21.43 -2.38 -42.81
N LEU A 491 -20.57 -2.93 -41.93
CA LEU A 491 -19.53 -2.17 -41.22
C LEU A 491 -18.54 -1.48 -42.17
N ASN A 492 -18.35 -2.00 -43.38
CA ASN A 492 -17.43 -1.38 -44.34
C ASN A 492 -17.94 -0.05 -44.93
N ASN A 493 -19.21 0.33 -44.74
CA ASN A 493 -19.79 1.41 -45.56
C ASN A 493 -20.52 2.55 -44.84
N ASN A 494 -20.79 2.55 -43.52
CA ASN A 494 -21.16 3.77 -42.75
C ASN A 494 -21.45 3.50 -41.26
N HIS A 495 -20.65 4.08 -40.35
CA HIS A 495 -20.67 3.77 -38.91
C HIS A 495 -21.76 4.48 -38.07
N LEU A 496 -22.39 5.56 -38.55
CA LEU A 496 -23.36 6.34 -37.75
C LEU A 496 -24.76 5.69 -37.62
N GLN A 497 -25.12 4.79 -38.53
CA GLN A 497 -26.41 4.10 -38.51
C GLN A 497 -26.38 2.82 -37.65
N PHE A 498 -25.17 2.28 -37.41
CA PHE A 498 -24.93 1.10 -36.58
C PHE A 498 -25.25 1.36 -35.10
N SER A 499 -24.85 2.51 -34.54
CA SER A 499 -25.13 2.82 -33.13
C SER A 499 -26.63 2.90 -32.85
N ARG A 500 -27.42 3.49 -33.76
CA ARG A 500 -28.89 3.59 -33.60
C ARG A 500 -29.59 2.26 -33.76
N ASN A 501 -29.20 1.42 -34.72
CA ASN A 501 -29.81 0.11 -34.93
C ASN A 501 -29.42 -0.89 -33.83
N VAL A 502 -28.17 -0.87 -33.36
CA VAL A 502 -27.72 -1.71 -32.23
C VAL A 502 -28.37 -1.27 -30.93
N ILE A 503 -28.47 0.04 -30.66
CA ILE A 503 -29.21 0.55 -29.49
C ILE A 503 -30.70 0.20 -29.60
N SER A 504 -31.31 0.25 -30.79
CA SER A 504 -32.70 -0.18 -31.00
C SER A 504 -32.90 -1.68 -30.75
N ILE A 505 -31.96 -2.52 -31.19
CA ILE A 505 -31.99 -3.97 -30.94
C ILE A 505 -31.77 -4.28 -29.45
N PHE A 506 -30.88 -3.54 -28.78
CA PHE A 506 -30.67 -3.64 -27.32
C PHE A 506 -31.87 -3.11 -26.52
N GLN A 507 -32.55 -2.05 -26.97
CA GLN A 507 -33.77 -1.55 -26.35
C GLN A 507 -34.93 -2.54 -26.51
N GLN A 508 -34.98 -3.29 -27.61
CA GLN A 508 -35.93 -4.42 -27.75
C GLN A 508 -35.58 -5.62 -26.86
N LEU A 509 -34.32 -5.76 -26.44
CA LEU A 509 -33.87 -6.76 -25.47
C LEU A 509 -34.13 -6.34 -24.01
N ASP A 510 -34.10 -5.03 -23.71
CA ASP A 510 -34.20 -4.48 -22.34
C ASP A 510 -35.65 -4.21 -21.90
N THR A 511 -36.63 -4.14 -22.82
CA THR A 511 -38.07 -4.18 -22.47
C THR A 511 -38.52 -5.60 -22.14
N GLY A 512 -37.71 -6.34 -21.38
CA GLY A 512 -37.97 -7.69 -20.89
C GLY A 512 -39.14 -7.76 -19.91
N GLU A 513 -40.33 -7.34 -20.33
CA GLU A 513 -41.55 -7.94 -19.84
C GLU A 513 -41.76 -9.26 -20.59
N SER A 514 -41.59 -10.35 -19.83
CA SER A 514 -41.82 -11.77 -20.15
C SER A 514 -40.69 -12.57 -20.79
N CYS A 515 -39.68 -12.89 -19.97
CA CYS A 515 -39.13 -14.26 -19.93
C CYS A 515 -38.75 -14.61 -18.49
N GLN A 516 -39.77 -14.66 -17.62
CA GLN A 516 -39.88 -15.73 -16.64
C GLN A 516 -40.29 -17.01 -17.38
#